data_AF-A0AB38IL70-F1
#
_entry.id   AF-A0AB38IL70-F1
#
_cell.length_a   1.000
_cell.length_b   1.000
_cell.length_c   1.000
_cell.angle_alpha   90.00
_cell.angle_beta   90.00
_cell.angle_gamma   90.00
#
_symmetry.space_group_name_H-M   'P 1'
#
loop_
_entity.id
_entity.type
_entity.pdbx_description
1 polymer ?
#
loop_
_entity_poly.entity_id
_entity_poly.type
_entity_poly.pdbx_seq_one_letter_code
_entity_poly.pdbx_strand_id
1 'polypeptide(L)'
;MGPCFAIPRTATTSFEMMVAPFVPSSYGWLAQLIYSLVFFTLAFLFAQHPEKLSKVLGRFMGPLLLVLIAVLFIACLIHGIGTPANPMGDYSTNQIARGFLDGYQTMDLLAALYFGIVISANIRAQQVDDESQVQKETAYAGLGTGVLLIVIYGALSYVGVVSGAIATIDPTKDTGATVLTNLTSSLFGTFGTAFLGIVFVIACLNVCTGLIGTCATYFHTRFRTVAGRTLSYRTWQVIFTVFSFIVSNAGLSAIIKVSVPVLSALYPIAIVLVLLTLTHKSLGARFPRVYFWTVLLVGIASFATCISSLVAVFGGSIGWLDAALAMLPLQQYQLGWVVPAILGVAIGIADAPRR
;
A
#
# COMPACT_ATOMS: atom_id res chain seq x y z
N MET A 1 6.61 6.67 1.75
CA MET A 1 5.73 5.85 0.91
C MET A 1 6.27 5.69 -0.51
N GLY A 2 6.42 6.76 -1.31
CA GLY A 2 6.80 6.67 -2.72
C GLY A 2 8.15 5.98 -3.02
N PRO A 3 9.31 6.65 -2.82
CA PRO A 3 10.59 6.17 -3.36
C PRO A 3 11.12 4.91 -2.68
N CYS A 4 10.81 4.72 -1.40
CA CYS A 4 11.35 3.58 -0.63
C CYS A 4 10.55 2.29 -0.79
N PHE A 5 9.25 2.37 -1.12
CA PHE A 5 8.37 1.19 -1.05
C PHE A 5 7.45 1.10 -2.26
N ALA A 6 6.58 2.09 -2.47
CA ALA A 6 5.52 1.98 -3.47
C ALA A 6 6.07 1.96 -4.91
N ILE A 7 7.00 2.86 -5.24
CA ILE A 7 7.61 2.94 -6.57
C ILE A 7 8.36 1.64 -6.92
N PRO A 8 9.33 1.14 -6.13
CA PRO A 8 10.02 -0.11 -6.45
C PRO A 8 9.09 -1.33 -6.42
N ARG A 9 8.04 -1.34 -5.58
CA ARG A 9 7.03 -2.41 -5.57
C ARG A 9 6.25 -2.45 -6.88
N THR A 10 5.81 -1.31 -7.42
CA THR A 10 5.06 -1.28 -8.69
C THR A 10 5.85 -1.86 -9.87
N ALA A 11 7.15 -1.56 -9.96
CA ALA A 11 8.02 -2.08 -11.03
C ALA A 11 8.28 -3.58 -10.88
N THR A 12 8.49 -4.05 -9.64
CA THR A 12 8.74 -5.48 -9.39
C THR A 12 7.47 -6.31 -9.51
N THR A 13 6.31 -5.81 -9.09
CA THR A 13 5.03 -6.50 -9.32
C THR A 13 4.71 -6.64 -10.80
N SER A 14 4.94 -5.60 -11.60
CA SER A 14 4.68 -5.67 -13.04
C SER A 14 5.65 -6.60 -13.77
N PHE A 15 6.89 -6.73 -13.29
CA PHE A 15 7.85 -7.73 -13.76
C PHE A 15 7.37 -9.16 -13.49
N GLU A 16 6.95 -9.45 -12.26
CA GLU A 16 6.45 -10.78 -11.85
C GLU A 16 5.21 -11.21 -12.64
N MET A 17 4.37 -10.25 -13.05
CA MET A 17 3.14 -10.52 -13.81
C MET A 17 3.39 -10.64 -15.33
N MET A 18 4.34 -9.87 -15.88
CA MET A 18 4.52 -9.76 -17.34
C MET A 18 5.69 -10.58 -17.88
N VAL A 19 6.79 -10.69 -17.15
CA VAL A 19 8.07 -11.22 -17.68
C VAL A 19 8.47 -12.50 -17.00
N ALA A 20 8.37 -12.58 -15.67
CA ALA A 20 8.74 -13.76 -14.91
C ALA A 20 8.07 -15.07 -15.41
N PRO A 21 6.80 -15.08 -15.87
CA PRO A 21 6.16 -16.32 -16.34
C PRO A 21 6.76 -16.86 -17.65
N PHE A 22 7.48 -16.03 -18.41
CA PHE A 22 8.02 -16.36 -19.74
C PHE A 22 9.54 -16.54 -19.76
N VAL A 23 10.23 -16.21 -18.66
CA VAL A 23 11.69 -16.23 -18.58
C VAL A 23 12.15 -17.39 -17.70
N PRO A 24 13.09 -18.23 -18.16
CA PRO A 24 13.71 -19.26 -17.34
C PRO A 24 14.41 -18.67 -16.12
N SER A 25 14.30 -19.35 -14.97
CA SER A 25 14.82 -18.89 -13.67
C SER A 25 16.32 -18.56 -13.67
N SER A 26 17.09 -19.17 -14.59
CA SER A 26 18.53 -18.93 -14.76
C SER A 26 18.89 -17.51 -15.22
N TYR A 27 17.96 -16.79 -15.86
CA TYR A 27 18.17 -15.42 -16.35
C TYR A 27 17.32 -14.39 -15.59
N GLY A 28 16.66 -14.77 -14.50
CA GLY A 28 15.70 -13.93 -13.78
C GLY A 28 16.27 -12.59 -13.32
N TRP A 29 17.48 -12.57 -12.77
CA TRP A 29 18.12 -11.34 -12.28
C TRP A 29 18.43 -10.35 -13.42
N LEU A 30 18.91 -10.86 -14.56
CA LEU A 30 19.26 -10.04 -15.72
C LEU A 30 18.00 -9.50 -16.39
N ALA A 31 16.96 -10.34 -16.50
CA ALA A 31 15.66 -9.93 -17.01
C ALA A 31 15.02 -8.84 -16.13
N GLN A 32 15.11 -8.96 -14.81
CA GLN A 32 14.63 -7.95 -13.86
C GLN A 32 15.39 -6.63 -13.99
N LEU A 33 16.72 -6.68 -14.19
CA LEU A 33 17.54 -5.49 -14.39
C LEU A 33 17.18 -4.76 -15.69
N ILE A 34 17.09 -5.48 -16.80
CA ILE A 34 16.72 -4.89 -18.09
C ILE A 34 15.29 -4.34 -18.03
N TYR A 35 14.34 -5.10 -17.48
CA TYR A 35 12.96 -4.67 -17.35
C TYR A 35 12.82 -3.43 -16.49
N SER A 36 13.44 -3.42 -15.29
CA SER A 36 13.39 -2.25 -14.41
C SER A 36 14.04 -1.03 -15.06
N LEU A 37 15.13 -1.20 -15.82
CA LEU A 37 15.77 -0.09 -16.54
C LEU A 37 14.81 0.53 -17.56
N VAL A 38 14.17 -0.29 -18.38
CA VAL A 38 13.17 0.16 -19.37
C VAL A 38 11.97 0.80 -18.67
N PHE A 39 11.41 0.14 -17.66
CA PHE A 39 10.24 0.61 -16.92
C PHE A 39 10.49 1.97 -16.25
N PHE A 40 11.62 2.13 -15.56
CA PHE A 40 11.97 3.38 -14.90
C PHE A 40 12.35 4.50 -15.88
N THR A 41 12.94 4.15 -17.03
CA THR A 41 13.19 5.13 -18.09
C THR A 41 11.87 5.68 -18.64
N LEU A 42 10.92 4.79 -18.98
CA LEU A 42 9.58 5.20 -19.43
C LEU A 42 8.84 5.99 -18.34
N ALA A 43 8.91 5.53 -17.09
CA ALA A 43 8.29 6.21 -15.96
C ALA A 43 8.87 7.61 -15.76
N PHE A 44 10.18 7.78 -15.89
CA PHE A 44 10.83 9.08 -15.78
C PHE A 44 10.42 10.01 -16.93
N LEU A 45 10.44 9.54 -18.18
CA LEU A 45 10.03 10.33 -19.35
C LEU A 45 8.57 10.80 -19.21
N PHE A 46 7.68 9.91 -18.78
CA PHE A 46 6.27 10.22 -18.57
C PHE A 46 6.04 11.15 -17.36
N ALA A 47 6.85 11.02 -16.29
CA ALA A 47 6.77 11.91 -15.15
C ALA A 47 7.14 13.37 -15.49
N GLN A 48 7.79 13.65 -16.62
CA GLN A 48 8.07 15.02 -17.08
C GLN A 48 6.80 15.78 -17.54
N HIS A 49 5.75 15.05 -17.94
CA HIS A 49 4.49 15.62 -18.40
C HIS A 49 3.28 14.98 -17.67
N PRO A 50 3.19 15.13 -16.33
CA PRO A 50 2.25 14.39 -15.50
C PRO A 50 0.78 14.73 -15.81
N GLU A 51 0.49 15.97 -16.22
CA GLU A 51 -0.88 16.45 -16.47
C GLU A 51 -1.57 15.81 -17.67
N LYS A 52 -0.80 15.49 -18.73
CA LYS A 52 -1.34 14.86 -19.94
C LYS A 52 -1.56 13.36 -19.74
N LEU A 53 -0.65 12.70 -19.04
CA LEU A 53 -0.74 11.26 -18.77
C LEU A 53 -1.81 10.91 -17.74
N SER A 54 -1.90 11.62 -16.62
CA SER A 54 -2.90 11.34 -15.59
C SER A 54 -4.34 11.46 -16.12
N LYS A 55 -4.60 12.46 -16.98
CA LYS A 55 -5.91 12.66 -17.63
C LYS A 55 -6.27 11.59 -18.67
N VAL A 56 -5.28 11.06 -19.40
CA VAL A 56 -5.53 10.08 -20.48
C VAL A 56 -5.44 8.66 -19.94
N LEU A 57 -4.33 8.25 -19.33
CA LEU A 57 -4.17 6.88 -18.84
C LEU A 57 -5.11 6.59 -17.66
N GLY A 58 -5.21 7.48 -16.66
CA GLY A 58 -6.02 7.22 -15.48
C GLY A 58 -7.50 7.00 -15.78
N ARG A 59 -8.06 7.78 -16.71
CA ARG A 59 -9.47 7.70 -17.11
C ARG A 59 -9.83 6.38 -17.81
N PHE A 60 -8.90 5.81 -18.57
CA PHE A 60 -9.14 4.55 -19.29
C PHE A 60 -8.68 3.32 -18.50
N MET A 61 -7.55 3.41 -17.79
CA MET A 61 -6.96 2.27 -17.08
C MET A 61 -7.78 1.85 -15.86
N GLY A 62 -8.39 2.79 -15.14
CA GLY A 62 -9.25 2.46 -14.00
C GLY A 62 -10.42 1.56 -14.40
N PRO A 63 -11.30 2.00 -15.33
CA PRO A 63 -12.39 1.17 -15.85
C PRO A 63 -11.91 -0.13 -16.48
N LEU A 64 -10.82 -0.11 -17.25
CA LEU A 64 -10.26 -1.30 -17.87
C LEU A 64 -9.85 -2.37 -16.84
N LEU A 65 -9.20 -1.95 -15.75
CA LEU A 65 -8.76 -2.85 -14.69
C LEU A 65 -9.96 -3.41 -13.90
N LEU A 66 -11.01 -2.61 -13.69
CA LEU A 66 -12.27 -3.08 -13.10
C LEU A 66 -12.97 -4.12 -13.98
N VAL A 67 -13.03 -3.89 -15.30
CA VAL A 67 -13.58 -4.85 -16.26
C VAL A 67 -12.77 -6.14 -16.24
N LEU A 68 -11.44 -6.05 -16.21
CA LEU A 68 -10.56 -7.22 -16.14
C LEU A 68 -10.82 -8.05 -14.87
N ILE A 69 -10.93 -7.40 -13.71
CA ILE A 69 -11.25 -8.07 -12.44
C ILE A 69 -12.64 -8.71 -12.52
N ALA A 70 -13.64 -8.02 -13.08
CA ALA A 70 -14.99 -8.56 -13.22
C ALA A 70 -15.02 -9.79 -14.13
N VAL A 71 -14.35 -9.75 -15.28
CA VAL A 71 -14.23 -10.91 -16.20
C VAL A 71 -13.55 -12.08 -15.50
N LEU A 72 -12.45 -11.83 -14.80
CA LEU A 72 -11.71 -12.88 -14.11
C LEU A 72 -12.52 -13.48 -12.95
N PHE A 73 -13.26 -12.66 -12.20
CA PHE A 73 -14.18 -13.12 -11.16
C PHE A 73 -15.32 -13.98 -11.73
N ILE A 74 -15.94 -13.55 -12.83
CA ILE A 74 -16.99 -14.33 -13.52
C ILE A 74 -16.42 -15.66 -14.03
N ALA A 75 -15.22 -15.66 -14.61
CA ALA A 75 -14.56 -16.88 -15.05
C ALA A 75 -14.31 -17.85 -13.89
N CYS A 76 -13.90 -17.36 -12.72
CA CYS A 76 -13.78 -18.15 -11.50
C CYS A 76 -15.12 -18.75 -11.04
N LEU A 77 -16.22 -17.98 -11.11
CA LEU A 77 -17.55 -18.49 -10.75
C LEU A 77 -18.01 -19.62 -11.67
N ILE A 78 -17.71 -19.52 -12.97
CA ILE A 78 -18.07 -20.54 -13.97
C ILE A 78 -17.21 -21.79 -13.81
N HIS A 79 -15.91 -21.62 -13.57
CA HIS A 79 -14.99 -22.75 -13.38
C HIS A 79 -15.31 -23.52 -12.08
N GLY A 80 -15.86 -22.81 -11.08
CA GLY A 80 -16.20 -23.36 -9.78
C GLY A 80 -14.98 -23.54 -8.89
N ILE A 81 -15.22 -23.62 -7.59
CA ILE A 81 -14.22 -24.10 -6.64
C ILE A 81 -14.35 -25.62 -6.61
N GLY A 82 -13.26 -26.34 -6.91
CA GLY A 82 -13.17 -27.77 -6.62
C GLY A 82 -13.18 -27.99 -5.10
N THR A 83 -12.15 -28.63 -4.56
CA THR A 83 -11.92 -28.65 -3.11
C THR A 83 -11.15 -27.40 -2.69
N PRO A 84 -11.71 -26.49 -1.87
CA PRO A 84 -10.96 -25.35 -1.37
C PRO A 84 -9.72 -25.82 -0.61
N ALA A 85 -8.57 -25.19 -0.83
CA ALA A 85 -7.39 -25.45 -0.04
C ALA A 85 -7.65 -25.08 1.42
N ASN A 86 -7.16 -25.90 2.36
CA ASN A 86 -7.26 -25.59 3.78
C ASN A 86 -6.50 -24.29 4.10
N PRO A 87 -7.00 -23.43 5.02
CA PRO A 87 -6.27 -22.26 5.47
C PRO A 87 -4.88 -22.63 6.02
N MET A 88 -3.84 -21.90 5.60
CA MET A 88 -2.45 -22.19 5.96
C MET A 88 -1.88 -21.14 6.92
N GLY A 89 -0.97 -21.55 7.81
CA GLY A 89 -0.26 -20.64 8.73
C GLY A 89 -1.20 -19.84 9.64
N ASP A 90 -0.93 -18.54 9.81
CA ASP A 90 -1.70 -17.62 10.66
C ASP A 90 -3.18 -17.51 10.27
N TYR A 91 -3.54 -17.84 9.03
CA TYR A 91 -4.92 -17.82 8.57
C TYR A 91 -5.77 -18.96 9.16
N SER A 92 -5.14 -20.03 9.66
CA SER A 92 -5.85 -21.15 10.29
C SER A 92 -6.38 -20.83 11.68
N THR A 93 -5.63 -20.04 12.44
CA THR A 93 -5.95 -19.71 13.84
C THR A 93 -6.43 -18.27 14.03
N ASN A 94 -5.90 -17.34 13.24
CA ASN A 94 -6.01 -15.89 13.46
C ASN A 94 -6.47 -15.11 12.21
N GLN A 95 -7.42 -15.67 11.46
CA GLN A 95 -7.92 -15.12 10.18
C GLN A 95 -8.26 -13.61 10.19
N ILE A 96 -8.92 -13.12 11.25
CA ILE A 96 -9.34 -11.70 11.33
C ILE A 96 -8.12 -10.79 11.51
N ALA A 97 -7.24 -11.11 12.45
CA ALA A 97 -6.05 -10.31 12.70
C ALA A 97 -5.12 -10.31 11.49
N ARG A 98 -4.94 -11.49 10.87
CA ARG A 98 -4.09 -11.62 9.68
C ARG A 98 -4.65 -10.83 8.50
N GLY A 99 -5.95 -10.93 8.22
CA GLY A 99 -6.60 -10.16 7.17
C GLY A 99 -6.51 -8.63 7.41
N PHE A 100 -6.64 -8.19 8.66
CA PHE A 100 -6.47 -6.78 9.02
C PHE A 100 -5.04 -6.26 8.74
N LEU A 101 -4.02 -7.04 9.09
CA LEU A 101 -2.61 -6.70 8.83
C LEU A 101 -2.27 -6.72 7.34
N ASP A 102 -2.77 -7.71 6.60
CA ASP A 102 -2.56 -7.77 5.15
C ASP A 102 -3.27 -6.61 4.43
N GLY A 103 -4.34 -6.07 5.03
CA GLY A 103 -4.93 -4.79 4.64
C GLY A 103 -3.94 -3.61 4.65
N TYR A 104 -2.91 -3.61 5.51
CA TYR A 104 -1.89 -2.56 5.51
C TYR A 104 -1.10 -2.52 4.20
N GLN A 105 -0.94 -3.68 3.56
CA GLN A 105 -0.17 -3.79 2.34
C GLN A 105 -0.85 -3.13 1.14
N THR A 106 -2.15 -2.83 1.20
CA THR A 106 -2.88 -2.11 0.14
C THR A 106 -2.40 -0.66 -0.03
N MET A 107 -1.87 -0.07 1.04
CA MET A 107 -1.45 1.34 1.12
C MET A 107 -2.59 2.36 1.00
N ASP A 108 -3.86 1.93 0.97
CA ASP A 108 -5.02 2.79 0.71
C ASP A 108 -5.24 3.87 1.77
N LEU A 109 -5.12 3.52 3.05
CA LEU A 109 -5.32 4.48 4.15
C LEU A 109 -4.30 5.62 4.10
N LEU A 110 -3.02 5.26 3.93
CA LEU A 110 -1.93 6.24 3.86
C LEU A 110 -2.01 7.07 2.58
N ALA A 111 -2.43 6.46 1.47
CA ALA A 111 -2.71 7.17 0.23
C ALA A 111 -3.87 8.16 0.40
N ALA A 112 -4.97 7.76 1.06
CA ALA A 112 -6.12 8.62 1.32
C ALA A 112 -5.75 9.83 2.19
N LEU A 113 -4.91 9.66 3.21
CA LEU A 113 -4.41 10.78 4.03
C LEU A 113 -3.58 11.79 3.21
N TYR A 114 -2.73 11.30 2.30
CA TYR A 114 -1.88 12.16 1.47
C TYR A 114 -2.65 12.84 0.34
N PHE A 115 -3.37 12.05 -0.46
CA PHE A 115 -4.16 12.56 -1.59
C PHE A 115 -5.39 13.34 -1.14
N GLY A 116 -5.92 13.09 0.06
CA GLY A 116 -7.03 13.87 0.62
C GLY A 116 -6.71 15.36 0.72
N ILE A 117 -5.47 15.72 1.06
CA ILE A 117 -5.02 17.13 1.08
C ILE A 117 -5.08 17.73 -0.34
N VAL A 118 -4.56 17.02 -1.34
CA VAL A 118 -4.55 17.46 -2.74
C VAL A 118 -5.97 17.56 -3.30
N ILE A 119 -6.84 16.59 -3.01
CA ILE A 119 -8.24 16.58 -3.44
C ILE A 119 -8.99 17.74 -2.79
N SER A 120 -8.85 17.94 -1.48
CA SER A 120 -9.50 19.04 -0.77
C SER A 120 -9.05 20.42 -1.31
N ALA A 121 -7.77 20.57 -1.64
CA ALA A 121 -7.24 21.79 -2.25
C ALA A 121 -7.81 22.04 -3.66
N ASN A 122 -7.95 20.98 -4.47
CA ASN A 122 -8.56 21.08 -5.80
C ASN A 122 -10.07 21.37 -5.75
N ILE A 123 -10.81 20.83 -4.77
CA ILE A 123 -12.24 21.13 -4.60
C ILE A 123 -12.42 22.59 -4.17
N ARG A 124 -11.61 23.09 -3.22
CA ARG A 124 -11.64 24.51 -2.82
C ARG A 124 -11.32 25.45 -4.00
N ALA A 125 -10.43 25.04 -4.91
CA ALA A 125 -10.10 25.81 -6.11
C ALA A 125 -11.26 25.93 -7.11
N GLN A 126 -12.29 25.10 -7.01
CA GLN A 126 -13.51 25.17 -7.84
C GLN A 126 -14.59 26.11 -7.24
N GLN A 127 -14.23 26.94 -6.25
CA GLN A 127 -15.11 27.95 -5.62
C GLN A 127 -16.39 27.39 -4.97
N VAL A 128 -16.34 26.18 -4.42
CA VAL A 128 -17.42 25.69 -3.55
C VAL A 128 -17.24 26.31 -2.15
N ASP A 129 -17.98 27.38 -1.88
CA ASP A 129 -17.83 28.23 -0.67
C ASP A 129 -18.46 27.65 0.61
N ASP A 130 -19.25 26.59 0.53
CA ASP A 130 -19.88 25.95 1.71
C ASP A 130 -19.07 24.72 2.17
N GLU A 131 -18.23 24.92 3.21
CA GLU A 131 -17.41 23.84 3.79
C GLU A 131 -18.25 22.64 4.25
N SER A 132 -19.52 22.84 4.64
CA SER A 132 -20.39 21.75 5.10
C SER A 132 -20.88 20.88 3.94
N GLN A 133 -21.14 21.49 2.77
CA GLN A 133 -21.54 20.76 1.57
C GLN A 133 -20.34 20.00 0.99
N VAL A 134 -19.16 20.64 0.92
CA VAL A 134 -17.93 19.97 0.49
C VAL A 134 -17.64 18.72 1.33
N GLN A 135 -17.80 18.80 2.65
CA GLN A 135 -17.61 17.66 3.55
C GLN A 135 -18.62 16.54 3.29
N LYS A 136 -19.91 16.86 3.13
CA LYS A 136 -20.96 15.85 2.88
C LYS A 136 -20.80 15.17 1.52
N GLU A 137 -20.57 15.92 0.45
CA GLU A 137 -20.37 15.37 -0.89
C GLU A 137 -19.11 14.49 -0.94
N THR A 138 -18.02 14.95 -0.31
CA THR A 138 -16.80 14.13 -0.19
C THR A 138 -17.05 12.86 0.61
N ALA A 139 -17.88 12.92 1.67
CA ALA A 139 -18.23 11.75 2.48
C ALA A 139 -19.07 10.73 1.70
N TYR A 140 -20.09 11.18 0.94
CA TYR A 140 -20.89 10.28 0.10
C TYR A 140 -20.08 9.67 -1.04
N ALA A 141 -19.24 10.46 -1.72
CA ALA A 141 -18.33 9.97 -2.74
C ALA A 141 -17.33 8.95 -2.16
N GLY A 142 -16.80 9.24 -0.97
CA GLY A 142 -15.92 8.33 -0.23
C GLY A 142 -16.61 7.03 0.17
N LEU A 143 -17.84 7.10 0.67
CA LEU A 143 -18.64 5.92 1.04
C LEU A 143 -18.93 5.04 -0.19
N GLY A 144 -19.36 5.65 -1.30
CA GLY A 144 -19.59 4.92 -2.55
C GLY A 144 -18.34 4.21 -3.05
N THR A 145 -17.19 4.89 -3.03
CA THR A 145 -15.90 4.31 -3.41
C THR A 145 -15.45 3.22 -2.43
N GLY A 146 -15.70 3.39 -1.13
CA GLY A 146 -15.39 2.40 -0.10
C GLY A 146 -16.19 1.10 -0.27
N VAL A 147 -17.49 1.19 -0.56
CA VAL A 147 -18.33 0.02 -0.87
C VAL A 147 -17.81 -0.69 -2.11
N LEU A 148 -17.46 0.06 -3.17
CA LEU A 148 -16.88 -0.51 -4.38
C LEU A 148 -15.55 -1.25 -4.08
N LEU A 149 -14.67 -0.69 -3.25
CA LEU A 149 -13.42 -1.35 -2.84
C LEU A 149 -13.68 -2.64 -2.06
N ILE A 150 -14.67 -2.66 -1.16
CA ILE A 150 -15.06 -3.89 -0.43
C ILE A 150 -15.48 -4.98 -1.41
N VAL A 151 -16.29 -4.65 -2.42
CA VAL A 151 -16.73 -5.60 -3.45
C VAL A 151 -15.53 -6.11 -4.26
N ILE A 152 -14.62 -5.23 -4.68
CA ILE A 152 -13.44 -5.61 -5.46
C ILE A 152 -12.51 -6.53 -4.66
N TYR A 153 -12.21 -6.18 -3.41
CA TYR A 153 -11.37 -7.02 -2.56
C TYR A 153 -12.03 -8.36 -2.21
N GLY A 154 -13.35 -8.38 -2.02
CA GLY A 154 -14.11 -9.62 -1.88
C GLY A 154 -13.99 -10.51 -3.12
N ALA A 155 -14.14 -9.94 -4.31
CA ALA A 155 -13.96 -10.65 -5.57
C ALA A 155 -12.53 -11.19 -5.74
N LEU A 156 -11.52 -10.38 -5.45
CA LEU A 156 -10.11 -10.79 -5.50
C LEU A 156 -9.77 -11.87 -4.46
N SER A 157 -10.41 -11.83 -3.27
CA SER A 157 -10.25 -12.87 -2.26
C SER A 157 -10.80 -14.21 -2.74
N TYR A 158 -12.00 -14.22 -3.36
CA TYR A 158 -12.58 -15.42 -3.96
C TYR A 158 -11.71 -15.98 -5.10
N VAL A 159 -11.21 -15.10 -5.95
CA VAL A 159 -10.23 -15.41 -6.99
C VAL A 159 -8.99 -16.10 -6.41
N GLY A 160 -8.48 -15.61 -5.28
CA GLY A 160 -7.37 -16.22 -4.55
C GLY A 160 -7.68 -17.64 -4.04
N VAL A 161 -8.90 -17.87 -3.53
CA VAL A 161 -9.34 -19.21 -3.09
C VAL A 161 -9.37 -20.20 -4.27
N VAL A 162 -9.92 -19.78 -5.41
CA VAL A 162 -9.95 -20.62 -6.63
C VAL A 162 -8.54 -20.93 -7.11
N SER A 163 -7.66 -19.91 -7.15
CA SER A 163 -6.26 -20.12 -7.55
C SER A 163 -5.51 -21.07 -6.62
N GLY A 164 -5.73 -20.95 -5.30
CA GLY A 164 -5.10 -21.83 -4.31
C GLY A 164 -5.57 -23.28 -4.39
N ALA A 165 -6.76 -23.52 -4.94
CA ALA A 165 -7.25 -24.87 -5.23
C ALA A 165 -6.62 -25.50 -6.48
N ILE A 166 -6.19 -24.67 -7.45
CA ILE A 166 -5.58 -25.13 -8.71
C ILE A 166 -4.11 -25.53 -8.52
N ALA A 167 -3.35 -24.70 -7.81
CA ALA A 167 -1.92 -24.94 -7.56
C ALA A 167 -1.60 -24.67 -6.10
N THR A 168 -0.87 -25.60 -5.46
CA THR A 168 -0.35 -25.38 -4.11
C THR A 168 0.72 -24.30 -4.15
N ILE A 169 0.46 -23.18 -3.47
CA ILE A 169 1.36 -22.03 -3.42
C ILE A 169 2.19 -22.13 -2.14
N ASP A 170 3.51 -21.97 -2.26
CA ASP A 170 4.42 -21.87 -1.11
C ASP A 170 4.20 -20.54 -0.38
N PRO A 171 3.68 -20.53 0.87
CA PRO A 171 3.38 -19.30 1.61
C PRO A 171 4.61 -18.43 1.86
N THR A 172 5.81 -19.01 1.83
CA THR A 172 7.06 -18.29 2.15
C THR A 172 7.62 -17.52 0.96
N LYS A 173 7.16 -17.84 -0.26
CA LYS A 173 7.62 -17.23 -1.51
C LYS A 173 6.52 -16.49 -2.26
N ASP A 174 5.27 -16.65 -1.85
CA ASP A 174 4.13 -16.01 -2.50
C ASP A 174 4.18 -14.49 -2.34
N THR A 175 3.96 -13.81 -3.45
CA THR A 175 3.88 -12.34 -3.51
C THR A 175 2.48 -11.85 -3.91
N GLY A 176 1.52 -12.76 -4.08
CA GLY A 176 0.18 -12.48 -4.59
C GLY A 176 0.11 -12.32 -6.11
N ALA A 177 1.20 -11.87 -6.76
CA ALA A 177 1.34 -11.87 -8.21
C ALA A 177 1.28 -13.29 -8.77
N THR A 178 1.95 -14.23 -8.11
CA THR A 178 1.94 -15.65 -8.45
C THR A 178 0.53 -16.26 -8.46
N VAL A 179 -0.34 -15.87 -7.52
CA VAL A 179 -1.75 -16.29 -7.46
C VAL A 179 -2.47 -15.90 -8.76
N LEU A 180 -2.42 -14.61 -9.13
CA LEU A 180 -3.18 -14.11 -10.27
C LEU A 180 -2.62 -14.61 -11.62
N THR A 181 -1.30 -14.74 -11.75
CA THR A 181 -0.66 -15.33 -12.94
C THR A 181 -1.06 -16.80 -13.11
N ASN A 182 -0.98 -17.61 -12.05
CA ASN A 182 -1.27 -19.04 -12.11
C ASN A 182 -2.72 -19.27 -12.53
N LEU A 183 -3.65 -18.52 -11.93
CA LEU A 183 -5.06 -18.59 -12.28
C LEU A 183 -5.33 -18.18 -13.72
N THR A 184 -4.76 -17.04 -14.15
CA THR A 184 -4.97 -16.55 -15.51
C THR A 184 -4.42 -17.53 -16.54
N SER A 185 -3.26 -18.12 -16.25
CA SER A 185 -2.65 -19.17 -17.09
C SER A 185 -3.54 -20.40 -17.19
N SER A 186 -4.16 -20.82 -16.08
CA SER A 186 -5.06 -21.97 -16.05
C SER A 186 -6.40 -21.71 -16.77
N LEU A 187 -6.96 -20.50 -16.69
CA LEU A 187 -8.27 -20.17 -17.24
C LEU A 187 -8.23 -19.69 -18.70
N PHE A 188 -7.24 -18.87 -19.03
CA PHE A 188 -7.15 -18.16 -20.32
C PHE A 188 -5.89 -18.52 -21.11
N GLY A 189 -5.04 -19.40 -20.59
CA GLY A 189 -3.79 -19.79 -21.21
C GLY A 189 -2.78 -18.65 -21.33
N THR A 190 -1.79 -18.85 -22.18
CA THR A 190 -0.68 -17.91 -22.42
C THR A 190 -1.15 -16.53 -22.89
N PHE A 191 -2.21 -16.48 -23.71
CA PHE A 191 -2.74 -15.22 -24.24
C PHE A 191 -3.36 -14.35 -23.12
N GLY A 192 -4.13 -14.96 -22.22
CA GLY A 192 -4.69 -14.25 -21.07
C GLY A 192 -3.62 -13.75 -20.12
N THR A 193 -2.61 -14.56 -19.83
CA THR A 193 -1.49 -14.15 -18.96
C THR A 193 -0.71 -12.98 -19.57
N ALA A 194 -0.45 -13.00 -20.89
CA ALA A 194 0.19 -11.89 -21.58
C ALA A 194 -0.66 -10.61 -21.54
N PHE A 195 -1.98 -10.74 -21.77
CA PHE A 195 -2.91 -9.61 -21.69
C PHE A 195 -2.95 -9.00 -20.28
N LEU A 196 -3.07 -9.84 -19.25
CA LEU A 196 -3.02 -9.43 -17.84
C LEU A 196 -1.71 -8.71 -17.53
N GLY A 197 -0.57 -9.27 -17.95
CA GLY A 197 0.74 -8.67 -17.79
C GLY A 197 0.83 -7.27 -18.40
N ILE A 198 0.35 -7.08 -19.63
CA ILE A 198 0.34 -5.77 -20.32
C ILE A 198 -0.49 -4.75 -19.55
N VAL A 199 -1.71 -5.13 -19.13
CA VAL A 199 -2.58 -4.24 -18.35
C VAL A 199 -1.90 -3.82 -17.04
N PHE A 200 -1.27 -4.77 -16.34
CA PHE A 200 -0.52 -4.48 -15.11
C PHE A 200 0.70 -3.59 -15.36
N VAL A 201 1.47 -3.79 -16.43
CA VAL A 201 2.58 -2.90 -16.80
C VAL A 201 2.08 -1.46 -16.97
N ILE A 202 1.00 -1.26 -17.72
CA ILE A 202 0.46 0.08 -17.97
C ILE A 202 -0.09 0.70 -16.67
N ALA A 203 -0.82 -0.07 -15.86
CA ALA A 203 -1.36 0.39 -14.59
C ALA A 203 -0.25 0.77 -13.60
N CYS A 204 0.74 -0.11 -13.39
CA CYS A 204 1.89 0.15 -12.54
C CYS A 204 2.72 1.34 -13.04
N LEU A 205 2.86 1.51 -14.36
CA LEU A 205 3.57 2.66 -14.94
C LEU A 205 2.86 3.98 -14.64
N ASN A 206 1.52 4.00 -14.73
CA ASN A 206 0.71 5.19 -14.40
C ASN A 206 0.79 5.54 -12.90
N VAL A 207 0.74 4.55 -12.01
CA VAL A 207 0.90 4.78 -10.57
C VAL A 207 2.32 5.25 -10.24
N CYS A 208 3.34 4.62 -10.83
CA CYS A 208 4.75 4.97 -10.65
C CYS A 208 5.02 6.42 -11.09
N THR A 209 4.58 6.80 -12.29
CA THR A 209 4.69 8.19 -12.81
C THR A 209 3.99 9.20 -11.92
N GLY A 210 2.78 8.90 -11.44
CA GLY A 210 2.06 9.74 -10.48
C GLY A 210 2.80 9.91 -9.15
N LEU A 211 3.36 8.84 -8.61
CA LEU A 211 4.15 8.88 -7.37
C LEU A 211 5.46 9.65 -7.52
N ILE A 212 6.19 9.46 -8.63
CA ILE A 212 7.41 10.23 -8.93
C ILE A 212 7.08 11.72 -9.03
N GLY A 213 6.01 12.07 -9.76
CA GLY A 213 5.58 13.45 -9.94
C GLY A 213 5.16 14.13 -8.63
N THR A 214 4.36 13.45 -7.80
CA THR A 214 3.92 13.98 -6.50
C THR A 214 5.06 14.07 -5.48
N CYS A 215 5.94 13.06 -5.41
CA CYS A 215 7.12 13.11 -4.53
C CYS A 215 8.07 14.24 -4.93
N ALA A 216 8.35 14.41 -6.22
CA ALA A 216 9.19 15.50 -6.71
C ALA A 216 8.58 16.87 -6.40
N THR A 217 7.26 17.01 -6.54
CA THR A 217 6.55 18.26 -6.22
C THR A 217 6.64 18.57 -4.73
N TYR A 218 6.36 17.58 -3.88
CA TYR A 218 6.41 17.74 -2.43
C TYR A 218 7.80 18.15 -1.93
N PHE A 219 8.85 17.45 -2.38
CA PHE A 219 10.22 17.77 -1.96
C PHE A 219 10.72 19.08 -2.56
N HIS A 220 10.33 19.43 -3.78
CA HIS A 220 10.65 20.74 -4.35
C HIS A 220 10.00 21.90 -3.56
N THR A 221 8.74 21.74 -3.16
CA THR A 221 8.01 22.77 -2.39
C THR A 221 8.49 22.87 -0.94
N ARG A 222 8.79 21.74 -0.30
CA ARG A 222 9.16 21.71 1.12
C ARG A 222 10.66 21.85 1.38
N PHE A 223 11.50 21.32 0.49
CA PHE A 223 12.97 21.30 0.57
C PHE A 223 13.57 21.95 -0.68
N ARG A 224 13.28 23.25 -0.84
CA ARG A 224 13.76 24.03 -1.98
C ARG A 224 15.29 24.19 -2.01
N THR A 225 15.94 24.02 -0.87
CA THR A 225 17.39 24.11 -0.70
C THR A 225 17.90 22.88 0.04
N VAL A 226 18.77 22.10 -0.61
CA VAL A 226 19.51 21.00 0.01
C VAL A 226 20.99 21.25 -0.23
N ALA A 227 21.80 21.22 0.82
CA ALA A 227 23.24 21.48 0.77
C ALA A 227 23.63 22.78 0.03
N GLY A 228 22.88 23.86 0.25
CA GLY A 228 23.18 25.19 -0.31
C GLY A 228 22.85 25.41 -1.80
N ARG A 229 22.26 24.43 -2.49
CA ARG A 229 21.81 24.57 -3.89
C ARG A 229 20.30 24.41 -4.02
N THR A 230 19.69 25.19 -4.92
CA THR A 230 18.30 25.01 -5.32
C THR A 230 18.18 23.78 -6.22
N LEU A 231 17.53 22.73 -5.71
CA LEU A 231 17.30 21.53 -6.50
C LEU A 231 16.08 21.76 -7.39
N SER A 232 16.27 21.60 -8.70
CA SER A 232 15.17 21.65 -9.67
C SER A 232 14.23 20.46 -9.47
N TYR A 233 12.95 20.64 -9.79
CA TYR A 233 11.95 19.58 -9.86
C TYR A 233 12.47 18.35 -10.63
N ARG A 234 13.16 18.56 -11.76
CA ARG A 234 13.75 17.48 -12.56
C ARG A 234 14.82 16.70 -11.81
N THR A 235 15.63 17.35 -10.99
CA THR A 235 16.68 16.67 -10.21
C THR A 235 16.07 15.77 -9.15
N TRP A 236 15.00 16.22 -8.47
CA TRP A 236 14.26 15.38 -7.53
C TRP A 236 13.63 14.16 -8.21
N GLN A 237 13.08 14.32 -9.42
CA GLN A 237 12.56 13.19 -10.20
C GLN A 237 13.64 12.15 -10.52
N VAL A 238 14.83 12.60 -10.95
CA VAL A 238 15.96 11.69 -11.24
C VAL A 238 16.38 10.94 -9.99
N ILE A 239 16.55 11.65 -8.86
CA ILE A 239 16.96 11.03 -7.58
C ILE A 239 15.98 9.92 -7.18
N PHE A 240 14.67 10.20 -7.20
CA PHE A 240 13.68 9.20 -6.81
C PHE A 240 13.58 8.03 -7.79
N THR A 241 13.73 8.30 -9.08
CA THR A 241 13.74 7.25 -10.12
C THR A 241 14.94 6.33 -9.94
N VAL A 242 16.16 6.89 -9.83
CA VAL A 242 17.40 6.12 -9.70
C VAL A 242 17.41 5.34 -8.38
N PHE A 243 17.02 5.98 -7.27
CA PHE A 243 16.93 5.29 -5.98
C PHE A 243 15.94 4.11 -6.04
N SER A 244 14.75 4.34 -6.61
CA SER A 244 13.74 3.28 -6.74
C SER A 244 14.16 2.18 -7.72
N PHE A 245 14.89 2.52 -8.78
CA PHE A 245 15.48 1.54 -9.70
C PHE A 245 16.45 0.62 -8.96
N ILE A 246 17.36 1.16 -8.16
CA ILE A 246 18.30 0.36 -7.36
C ILE A 246 17.53 -0.57 -6.41
N VAL A 247 16.56 -0.03 -5.66
CA VAL A 247 15.76 -0.82 -4.71
C VAL A 247 14.93 -1.90 -5.42
N SER A 248 14.40 -1.61 -6.61
CA SER A 248 13.60 -2.56 -7.40
C SER A 248 14.40 -3.80 -7.82
N ASN A 249 15.72 -3.70 -7.95
CA ASN A 249 16.57 -4.83 -8.31
C ASN A 249 16.79 -5.83 -7.16
N ALA A 250 16.37 -5.50 -5.92
CA ALA A 250 16.42 -6.42 -4.79
C ALA A 250 15.35 -7.53 -4.86
N GLY A 251 14.32 -7.38 -5.71
CA GLY A 251 13.22 -8.35 -5.85
C GLY A 251 12.00 -8.03 -4.98
N LEU A 252 10.82 -8.48 -5.44
CA LEU A 252 9.53 -8.16 -4.81
C LEU A 252 9.45 -8.67 -3.36
N SER A 253 9.84 -9.92 -3.11
CA SER A 253 9.79 -10.52 -1.78
C SER A 253 10.68 -9.80 -0.77
N ALA A 254 11.87 -9.34 -1.18
CA ALA A 254 12.77 -8.57 -0.31
C ALA A 254 12.19 -7.19 0.02
N ILE A 255 11.61 -6.50 -0.98
CA ILE A 255 10.93 -5.22 -0.79
C ILE A 255 9.75 -5.38 0.17
N ILE A 256 8.93 -6.44 0.02
CA ILE A 256 7.82 -6.74 0.93
C ILE A 256 8.35 -7.01 2.34
N LYS A 257 9.38 -7.84 2.49
CA LYS A 257 9.96 -8.20 3.79
C LYS A 257 10.45 -6.99 4.60
N VAL A 258 11.01 -5.98 3.94
CA VAL A 258 11.46 -4.74 4.59
C VAL A 258 10.32 -3.72 4.76
N SER A 259 9.39 -3.66 3.80
CA SER A 259 8.29 -2.68 3.84
C SER A 259 7.19 -3.05 4.84
N VAL A 260 6.90 -4.33 5.07
CA VAL A 260 5.85 -4.78 6.01
C VAL A 260 6.09 -4.24 7.43
N PRO A 261 7.28 -4.39 8.05
CA PRO A 261 7.56 -3.79 9.37
C PRO A 261 7.32 -2.28 9.42
N VAL A 262 7.75 -1.56 8.38
CA VAL A 262 7.62 -0.10 8.31
C VAL A 262 6.15 0.31 8.15
N LEU A 263 5.38 -0.42 7.33
CA LEU A 263 3.94 -0.22 7.19
C LEU A 263 3.23 -0.49 8.51
N SER A 264 3.54 -1.60 9.18
CA SER A 264 2.99 -1.93 10.50
C SER A 264 3.33 -0.89 11.58
N ALA A 265 4.39 -0.09 11.37
CA ALA A 265 4.71 1.04 12.24
C ALA A 265 3.84 2.28 11.96
N LEU A 266 3.63 2.59 10.67
CA LEU A 266 2.94 3.81 10.22
C LEU A 266 1.41 3.70 10.26
N TYR A 267 0.87 2.50 10.00
CA TYR A 267 -0.58 2.28 9.93
C TYR A 267 -1.30 2.53 11.26
N PRO A 268 -0.83 2.01 12.41
CA PRO A 268 -1.44 2.32 13.70
C PRO A 268 -1.59 3.82 13.96
N ILE A 269 -0.55 4.60 13.63
CA ILE A 269 -0.55 6.07 13.77
C ILE A 269 -1.62 6.67 12.85
N ALA A 270 -1.67 6.25 11.58
CA ALA A 270 -2.65 6.72 10.61
C ALA A 270 -4.10 6.37 11.02
N ILE A 271 -4.35 5.14 11.47
CA ILE A 271 -5.67 4.67 11.93
C ILE A 271 -6.14 5.52 13.10
N VAL A 272 -5.27 5.72 14.10
CA VAL A 272 -5.57 6.54 15.27
C VAL A 272 -5.85 7.98 14.88
N LEU A 273 -5.06 8.57 13.97
CA LEU A 273 -5.32 9.93 13.48
C LEU A 273 -6.67 10.04 12.77
N VAL A 274 -7.07 9.06 11.95
CA VAL A 274 -8.38 9.03 11.30
C VAL A 274 -9.49 8.91 12.34
N LEU A 275 -9.38 7.97 13.29
CA LEU A 275 -10.37 7.78 14.35
C LEU A 275 -10.53 9.02 15.24
N LEU A 276 -9.43 9.66 15.63
CA LEU A 276 -9.45 10.90 16.39
C LEU A 276 -10.07 12.05 15.59
N THR A 277 -9.81 12.13 14.29
CA THR A 277 -10.43 13.14 13.41
C THR A 277 -11.93 12.93 13.28
N LEU A 278 -12.40 11.69 13.15
CA LEU A 278 -13.83 11.37 13.12
C LEU A 278 -14.53 11.67 14.46
N THR A 279 -13.82 11.43 15.57
CA THR A 279 -14.32 11.72 16.93
C THR A 279 -13.98 13.13 17.41
N HIS A 280 -13.45 13.99 16.53
CA HIS A 280 -12.94 15.32 16.90
C HIS A 280 -13.99 16.17 17.61
N LYS A 281 -15.24 16.14 17.15
CA LYS A 281 -16.34 16.91 17.75
C LYS A 281 -16.65 16.50 19.21
N SER A 282 -16.40 15.24 19.57
CA SER A 282 -16.67 14.70 20.91
C SER A 282 -15.44 14.74 21.82
N LEU A 283 -14.28 14.35 21.32
CA LEU A 283 -13.04 14.17 22.10
C LEU A 283 -12.03 15.28 21.82
N GLY A 284 -11.78 15.58 20.55
CA GLY A 284 -10.75 16.54 20.13
C GLY A 284 -11.02 18.00 20.51
N ALA A 285 -12.28 18.43 20.36
CA ALA A 285 -12.71 19.78 20.70
C ALA A 285 -12.72 20.02 22.22
N ARG A 286 -12.89 18.96 23.02
CA ARG A 286 -12.95 19.02 24.49
C ARG A 286 -11.59 18.78 25.13
N PHE A 287 -10.75 17.93 24.55
CA PHE A 287 -9.48 17.46 25.12
C PHE A 287 -8.37 17.44 24.06
N PRO A 288 -7.75 18.59 23.75
CA PRO A 288 -6.73 18.68 22.69
C PRO A 288 -5.48 17.83 22.96
N ARG A 289 -5.20 17.49 24.22
CA ARG A 289 -4.07 16.65 24.63
C ARG A 289 -4.24 15.16 24.29
N VAL A 290 -5.45 14.71 23.97
CA VAL A 290 -5.72 13.34 23.50
C VAL A 290 -4.96 13.01 22.23
N TYR A 291 -4.86 13.96 21.29
CA TYR A 291 -4.07 13.77 20.06
C TYR A 291 -2.61 13.48 20.37
N PHE A 292 -2.01 14.30 21.24
CA PHE A 292 -0.60 14.18 21.58
C PHE A 292 -0.31 12.82 22.25
N TRP A 293 -1.02 12.50 23.35
CA TRP A 293 -0.74 11.29 24.12
C TRP A 293 -1.04 10.00 23.34
N THR A 294 -2.15 9.96 22.59
CA THR A 294 -2.51 8.78 21.80
C THR A 294 -1.50 8.52 20.70
N VAL A 295 -1.13 9.56 19.93
CA VAL A 295 -0.15 9.41 18.85
C VAL A 295 1.25 9.10 19.40
N LEU A 296 1.64 9.69 20.53
CA LEU A 296 2.93 9.44 21.18
C LEU A 296 3.05 7.97 21.61
N LEU A 297 2.09 7.45 22.38
CA LEU A 297 2.17 6.08 22.91
C LEU A 297 2.07 5.03 21.80
N VAL A 298 1.16 5.25 20.84
CA VAL A 298 1.04 4.39 19.65
C VAL A 298 2.31 4.45 18.82
N GLY A 299 2.88 5.63 18.64
CA GLY A 299 4.15 5.83 17.96
C GLY A 299 5.27 5.04 18.61
N ILE A 300 5.48 5.19 19.92
CA ILE A 300 6.52 4.47 20.67
C ILE A 300 6.36 2.96 20.50
N ALA A 301 5.16 2.42 20.71
CA ALA A 301 4.91 0.99 20.58
C ALA A 301 5.14 0.50 19.14
N SER A 302 4.62 1.22 18.15
CA SER A 302 4.70 0.82 16.74
C SER A 302 6.12 0.92 16.18
N PHE A 303 6.89 1.93 16.59
CA PHE A 303 8.32 2.03 16.27
C PHE A 303 9.17 0.97 16.98
N ALA A 304 8.87 0.65 18.24
CA ALA A 304 9.52 -0.44 18.96
C ALA A 304 9.31 -1.78 18.23
N THR A 305 8.08 -2.09 17.81
CA THR A 305 7.78 -3.29 17.01
C THR A 305 8.47 -3.29 15.64
N CYS A 306 8.60 -2.12 15.01
CA CYS A 306 9.29 -1.95 13.74
C CYS A 306 10.78 -2.29 13.87
N ILE A 307 11.45 -1.77 14.90
CA ILE A 307 12.87 -2.03 15.15
C ILE A 307 13.11 -3.51 15.41
N SER A 308 12.33 -4.12 16.31
CA SER A 308 12.38 -5.56 16.59
C SER A 308 12.24 -6.39 15.31
N SER A 309 11.19 -6.11 14.51
CA SER A 309 10.91 -6.84 13.28
C SER A 309 11.98 -6.64 12.19
N LEU A 310 12.52 -5.43 12.04
CA LEU A 310 13.60 -5.14 11.09
C LEU A 310 14.90 -5.84 11.50
N VAL A 311 15.23 -5.85 12.78
CA VAL A 311 16.44 -6.55 13.27
C VAL A 311 16.32 -8.06 13.05
N ALA A 312 15.13 -8.63 13.27
CA ALA A 312 14.84 -10.02 12.93
C ALA A 312 14.98 -10.31 11.43
N VAL A 313 14.58 -9.38 10.56
CA VAL A 313 14.75 -9.52 9.09
C VAL A 313 16.23 -9.63 8.69
N PHE A 314 17.12 -8.94 9.39
CA PHE A 314 18.57 -8.97 9.18
C PHE A 314 19.30 -10.07 10.00
N GLY A 315 18.57 -10.96 10.66
CA GLY A 315 19.13 -12.10 11.40
C GLY A 315 19.67 -11.76 12.80
N GLY A 316 19.34 -10.57 13.34
CA GLY A 316 19.61 -10.22 14.73
C GLY A 316 18.38 -10.39 15.62
N SER A 317 18.55 -10.31 16.93
CA SER A 317 17.46 -10.24 17.90
C SER A 317 17.81 -9.28 19.03
N ILE A 318 16.85 -8.50 19.52
CA ILE A 318 17.05 -7.60 20.67
C ILE A 318 16.27 -8.17 21.84
N GLY A 319 16.87 -9.10 22.59
CA GLY A 319 16.18 -9.90 23.61
C GLY A 319 15.41 -9.07 24.65
N TRP A 320 15.92 -7.91 25.08
CA TRP A 320 15.22 -7.04 26.04
C TRP A 320 13.99 -6.35 25.41
N LEU A 321 14.07 -5.99 24.14
CA LEU A 321 12.97 -5.35 23.42
C LEU A 321 11.89 -6.37 23.09
N ASP A 322 12.28 -7.57 22.65
CA ASP A 322 11.36 -8.66 22.34
C ASP A 322 10.62 -9.13 23.61
N ALA A 323 11.31 -9.19 24.76
CA ALA A 323 10.67 -9.48 26.05
C ALA A 323 9.68 -8.37 26.47
N ALA A 324 10.05 -7.10 26.30
CA ALA A 324 9.15 -5.98 26.61
C ALA A 324 7.92 -5.94 25.69
N LEU A 325 8.09 -6.28 24.41
CA LEU A 325 6.99 -6.38 23.45
C LEU A 325 6.10 -7.60 23.75
N ALA A 326 6.66 -8.72 24.17
CA ALA A 326 5.89 -9.91 24.55
C ALA A 326 4.95 -9.68 25.74
N MET A 327 5.25 -8.69 26.60
CA MET A 327 4.38 -8.27 27.69
C MET A 327 3.15 -7.46 27.21
N LEU A 328 3.18 -6.91 25.98
CA LEU A 328 2.05 -6.16 25.46
C LEU A 328 0.90 -7.11 25.06
N PRO A 329 -0.34 -6.87 25.52
CA PRO A 329 -1.48 -7.65 25.09
C PRO A 329 -1.68 -7.48 23.58
N LEU A 330 -2.14 -8.53 22.90
CA LEU A 330 -2.36 -8.58 21.45
C LEU A 330 -1.07 -8.51 20.59
N GLN A 331 0.13 -8.51 21.19
CA GLN A 331 1.37 -8.60 20.42
C GLN A 331 1.49 -9.92 19.65
N GLN A 332 0.91 -11.01 20.17
CA GLN A 332 0.78 -12.29 19.47
C GLN A 332 0.05 -12.18 18.12
N TYR A 333 -0.78 -11.14 17.94
CA TYR A 333 -1.50 -10.84 16.70
C TYR A 333 -0.91 -9.65 15.94
N GLN A 334 0.29 -9.18 16.32
CA GLN A 334 0.92 -7.95 15.79
C GLN A 334 0.03 -6.70 15.95
N LEU A 335 -0.88 -6.71 16.92
CA LEU A 335 -1.80 -5.62 17.27
C LEU A 335 -1.43 -4.97 18.61
N GLY A 336 -0.17 -5.06 19.03
CA GLY A 336 0.32 -4.51 20.30
C GLY A 336 0.18 -2.99 20.45
N TRP A 337 -0.20 -2.27 19.38
CA TRP A 337 -0.46 -0.82 19.39
C TRP A 337 -1.84 -0.45 19.94
N VAL A 338 -2.81 -1.38 19.97
CA VAL A 338 -4.20 -1.11 20.37
C VAL A 338 -4.29 -0.70 21.84
N VAL A 339 -3.56 -1.40 22.72
CA VAL A 339 -3.54 -1.10 24.16
C VAL A 339 -2.91 0.27 24.44
N PRO A 340 -1.72 0.61 23.89
CA PRO A 340 -1.18 1.97 23.93
C PRO A 340 -2.14 3.04 23.41
N ALA A 341 -2.95 2.75 22.38
CA ALA A 341 -3.94 3.70 21.86
C ALA A 341 -5.03 3.99 22.90
N ILE A 342 -5.62 2.95 23.51
CA ILE A 342 -6.67 3.12 24.53
C ILE A 342 -6.12 3.87 25.75
N LEU A 343 -4.91 3.51 26.20
CA LEU A 343 -4.24 4.21 27.31
C LEU A 343 -3.95 5.67 26.98
N GLY A 344 -3.51 5.97 25.76
CA GLY A 344 -3.25 7.34 25.32
C GLY A 344 -4.50 8.20 25.26
N VAL A 345 -5.64 7.62 24.88
CA VAL A 345 -6.93 8.31 24.96
C VAL A 345 -7.32 8.57 26.42
N ALA A 346 -7.21 7.58 27.29
CA ALA A 346 -7.54 7.72 28.71
C ALA A 346 -6.66 8.78 29.42
N ILE A 347 -5.36 8.73 29.21
CA ILE A 347 -4.39 9.71 29.75
C ILE A 347 -4.68 11.10 29.18
N GLY A 348 -4.94 11.19 27.87
CA GLY A 348 -5.26 12.45 27.22
C GLY A 348 -6.53 13.11 27.74
N ILE A 349 -7.53 12.33 28.14
CA ILE A 349 -8.76 12.81 28.80
C ILE A 349 -8.45 13.26 30.23
N ALA A 350 -7.62 12.52 30.97
CA ALA A 350 -7.27 12.83 32.35
C ALA A 350 -6.38 14.07 32.49
N ASP A 351 -5.44 14.26 31.56
CA ASP A 351 -4.48 15.38 31.53
C ASP A 351 -5.04 16.66 30.89
N ALA A 352 -6.16 16.56 30.18
CA ALA A 352 -6.74 17.74 29.57
C ALA A 352 -7.43 18.62 30.64
N PRO A 353 -7.09 19.91 30.71
CA PRO A 353 -7.69 20.82 31.68
C PRO A 353 -9.20 20.86 31.43
N ARG A 354 -10.00 20.56 32.47
CA ARG A 354 -11.46 20.70 32.42
C ARG A 354 -11.75 22.17 32.12
N ARG A 355 -12.19 22.46 30.90
CA ARG A 355 -12.85 23.73 30.57
C ARG A 355 -14.25 23.76 31.16
#